data_AF-A0A355PDF3-F1
#
_entry.id   AF-A0A355PDF3-F1
#
_cell.length_a   1.000
_cell.length_b   1.000
_cell.length_c   1.000
_cell.angle_alpha   90.00
_cell.angle_beta   90.00
_cell.angle_gamma   90.00
#
_symmetry.space_group_name_H-M   'P 1'
#
loop_
_entity.id
_entity.type
_entity.pdbx_description
1 polymer ?
#
loop_
_entity_poly.entity_id
_entity_poly.type
_entity_poly.pdbx_seq_one_letter_code
_entity_poly.pdbx_strand_id
1 'polypeptide(L)' 'GVSANTRLRERLALETQKRQARAYYPRGRFCTDNGAMIAYVGAQRLAAGERDDNGIMQATPRWPLDTLTAPR' A
#
# COMPACT_ATOMS: atom_id res chain seq x y z
N GLY A 1 7.44 1.91 -6.47
CA GLY A 1 8.86 1.88 -6.91
C GLY A 1 9.64 3.14 -6.54
N VAL A 2 9.26 4.29 -7.08
CA VAL A 2 10.00 5.57 -6.94
C VAL A 2 10.20 6.02 -5.49
N SER A 3 9.34 5.60 -4.56
CA SER A 3 9.51 5.84 -3.12
C SER A 3 10.79 5.24 -2.52
N ALA A 4 11.51 4.37 -3.23
CA ALA A 4 12.84 3.89 -2.85
C ALA A 4 13.97 4.91 -3.09
N ASN A 5 13.71 5.97 -3.85
CA ASN A 5 14.70 6.98 -4.19
C ASN A 5 15.13 7.79 -2.95
N THR A 6 16.42 7.75 -2.63
CA THR A 6 16.99 8.40 -1.44
C THR A 6 16.86 9.92 -1.49
N ARG A 7 17.19 10.54 -2.63
CA ARG A 7 17.09 11.99 -2.83
C ARG A 7 15.66 12.50 -2.64
N LEU A 8 14.66 11.74 -3.07
CA LEU A 8 13.25 12.08 -2.84
C LEU A 8 12.90 12.02 -1.35
N ARG A 9 13.35 10.99 -0.63
CA ARG A 9 13.12 10.84 0.82
C ARG A 9 13.76 11.99 1.61
N GLU A 10 14.99 12.37 1.28
CA GLU A 10 15.70 13.50 1.88
C GLU A 10 14.91 14.81 1.72
N ARG A 11 14.46 15.10 0.50
CA ARG A 11 13.66 16.31 0.23
C ARG A 11 12.34 16.30 0.98
N LEU A 12 11.65 15.15 1.02
CA LEU A 12 10.37 15.04 1.72
C LEU A 12 10.53 15.12 3.24
N ALA A 13 11.66 14.64 3.79
CA ALA A 13 11.99 14.82 5.21
C ALA A 13 12.12 16.30 5.58
N LEU A 14 12.83 17.10 4.76
CA LEU A 14 12.93 18.55 4.96
C LEU A 14 11.56 19.24 4.89
N GLU A 15 10.70 18.85 3.94
CA GLU A 15 9.37 19.44 3.78
C GLU A 15 8.38 19.06 4.89
N THR A 16 8.49 17.84 5.42
CA THR A 16 7.65 17.39 6.53
C THR A 16 8.08 18.02 7.85
N GLN A 17 9.37 18.24 8.08
CA GLN A 17 9.88 18.97 9.25
C GLN A 17 9.29 20.39 9.35
N LYS A 18 9.23 21.13 8.24
CA LYS A 18 8.61 22.47 8.18
C LYS A 18 7.13 22.49 8.61
N ARG A 19 6.46 21.35 8.47
CA ARG A 19 5.02 21.18 8.74
C ARG A 19 4.74 20.42 10.04
N GLN A 20 5.77 20.14 10.84
CA GLN A 20 5.68 19.29 12.03
C GLN A 20 5.07 17.91 11.74
N ALA A 21 5.26 17.41 10.51
CA ALA A 21 4.76 16.14 10.04
C ALA A 21 5.90 15.10 10.01
N ARG A 22 5.53 13.82 9.82
CA ARG A 22 6.47 12.71 9.65
C ARG A 22 6.15 11.95 8.38
N ALA A 23 7.18 11.65 7.59
CA ALA A 23 7.07 10.75 6.45
C ALA A 23 7.44 9.32 6.85
N TYR A 24 6.64 8.35 6.41
CA TYR A 24 6.88 6.93 6.63
C TYR A 24 7.10 6.24 5.29
N TYR A 25 8.08 5.34 5.24
CA TYR A 25 8.40 4.60 4.03
C TYR A 25 8.63 3.12 4.35
N PRO A 26 8.24 2.20 3.46
CA PRO A 26 8.67 0.81 3.56
C PRO A 26 10.19 0.69 3.44
N ARG A 27 10.72 -0.44 3.94
CA ARG A 27 12.09 -0.89 3.62
C ARG A 27 12.26 -0.97 2.10
N GLY A 28 13.47 -0.74 1.60
CA GLY A 28 13.73 -0.64 0.15
C GLY A 28 13.15 -1.79 -0.68
N ARG A 29 13.34 -3.04 -0.22
CA ARG A 29 12.80 -4.25 -0.87
C ARG A 29 11.27 -4.34 -0.96
N PHE A 30 10.55 -3.51 -0.19
CA PHE A 30 9.09 -3.45 -0.16
C PHE A 30 8.54 -2.20 -0.88
N CYS A 31 9.39 -1.41 -1.55
CA CYS A 31 8.96 -0.20 -2.26
C CYS A 31 8.52 -0.48 -3.71
N THR A 32 8.95 -1.58 -4.31
CA THR A 32 8.49 -2.07 -5.63
C THR A 32 7.41 -3.12 -5.46
N ASP A 33 6.72 -3.47 -6.55
CA ASP A 33 5.69 -4.50 -6.53
C ASP A 33 6.27 -5.82 -6.02
N ASN A 34 5.59 -6.43 -5.05
CA ASN A 34 6.03 -7.66 -4.41
C ASN A 34 4.83 -8.43 -3.85
N GLY A 35 4.95 -9.75 -3.73
CA GLY A 35 3.87 -10.59 -3.19
C GLY A 35 3.58 -10.34 -1.70
N ALA A 36 4.55 -9.84 -0.92
CA ALA A 36 4.37 -9.63 0.51
C ALA A 36 3.32 -8.53 0.82
N MET A 37 3.27 -7.46 0.02
CA MET A 37 2.25 -6.42 0.20
C MET A 37 0.84 -6.94 -0.12
N ILE A 38 0.71 -7.83 -1.11
CA ILE A 38 -0.57 -8.45 -1.48
C ILE A 38 -1.01 -9.43 -0.41
N ALA A 39 -0.11 -10.29 0.08
CA ALA A 39 -0.38 -11.21 1.17
C ALA A 39 -0.80 -10.48 2.46
N TYR A 40 -0.13 -9.37 2.78
CA TYR A 40 -0.50 -8.54 3.93
C TYR A 40 -1.92 -7.96 3.81
N VAL A 41 -2.26 -7.35 2.67
CA VAL A 41 -3.62 -6.82 2.45
C VAL A 41 -4.66 -7.94 2.47
N GLY A 42 -4.37 -9.09 1.87
CA GLY A 42 -5.23 -10.26 1.90
C GLY A 42 -5.49 -10.76 3.32
N ALA A 43 -4.45 -10.86 4.15
CA ALA A 43 -4.59 -11.24 5.55
C ALA A 43 -5.43 -10.23 6.35
N GLN A 44 -5.25 -8.93 6.13
CA GLN A 44 -6.04 -7.88 6.78
C GLN A 44 -7.53 -7.98 6.39
N ARG A 45 -7.83 -8.16 5.10
CA ARG A 45 -9.21 -8.31 4.61
C ARG A 45 -9.86 -9.61 5.12
N LEU A 46 -9.11 -10.70 5.12
CA LEU A 46 -9.58 -11.98 5.67
C LEU A 46 -9.89 -11.85 7.18
N ALA A 47 -9.03 -11.17 7.95
CA ALA A 47 -9.26 -10.90 9.36
C ALA A 47 -10.50 -10.02 9.60
N ALA A 48 -10.78 -9.08 8.70
CA ALA A 48 -11.99 -8.25 8.67
C ALA A 48 -13.28 -9.00 8.25
N GLY A 49 -13.18 -10.30 7.95
CA GLY A 49 -14.32 -11.14 7.58
C GLY A 49 -14.63 -11.18 6.07
N GLU A 50 -13.86 -10.49 5.22
CA GLU A 50 -14.04 -10.58 3.77
C GLU A 50 -13.71 -12.00 3.28
N ARG A 51 -14.55 -12.52 2.38
CA ARG A 51 -14.42 -13.84 1.76
C ARG A 51 -14.77 -13.72 0.28
N ASP A 52 -14.23 -14.63 -0.52
CA ASP A 52 -14.69 -14.85 -1.89
C ASP A 52 -15.82 -15.89 -1.83
N ASP A 53 -17.05 -15.47 -2.13
CA ASP A 53 -18.25 -16.30 -1.99
C ASP A 53 -18.44 -17.26 -3.18
N ASN A 54 -17.91 -16.91 -4.34
CA ASN A 54 -18.15 -17.59 -5.61
C ASN A 54 -16.95 -18.45 -6.04
N GLY A 55 -15.77 -18.20 -5.47
CA GLY A 55 -14.52 -18.89 -5.82
C GLY A 55 -14.04 -18.62 -7.25
N ILE A 56 -14.65 -17.65 -7.92
CA ILE A 56 -14.31 -17.25 -9.28
C ILE A 56 -13.39 -16.04 -9.17
N MET A 57 -12.11 -16.25 -9.47
CA MET A 57 -11.14 -15.17 -9.54
C MET A 57 -11.55 -14.17 -10.63
N GLN A 58 -11.91 -12.95 -10.23
CA GLN A 58 -12.15 -11.84 -11.14
C GLN A 58 -10.93 -10.92 -11.18
N ALA A 59 -10.42 -10.66 -12.38
CA ALA A 59 -9.38 -9.66 -12.60
C ALA A 59 -10.02 -8.36 -13.09
N THR A 60 -9.71 -7.25 -12.42
CA THR A 60 -10.19 -5.91 -12.80
C THR A 60 -8.98 -5.04 -13.21
N PRO A 61 -8.62 -4.97 -14.50
CA PRO A 61 -7.41 -4.26 -14.95
C PRO A 61 -7.42 -2.76 -14.64
N ARG A 62 -8.61 -2.16 -14.59
CA ARG A 62 -8.83 -0.77 -14.20
C ARG A 62 -9.65 -0.75 -12.92
N TRP A 63 -8.96 -0.84 -11.79
CA TRP A 63 -9.59 -0.84 -10.48
C TRP A 63 -9.22 0.45 -9.72
N PRO A 64 -10.14 1.43 -9.64
CA PRO A 64 -9.87 2.68 -8.93
C PRO A 64 -9.75 2.45 -7.42
N LEU A 65 -8.68 2.94 -6.80
CA LEU A 65 -8.40 2.71 -5.39
C LEU A 65 -9.44 3.35 -4.45
N ASP A 66 -10.04 4.46 -4.88
CA ASP A 66 -11.07 5.23 -4.18
C ASP A 66 -12.43 4.53 -4.14
N THR A 67 -12.63 3.50 -4.97
CA THR A 67 -13.84 2.66 -4.94
C THR A 67 -13.75 1.54 -3.91
N LEU A 68 -12.58 1.34 -3.28
CA LEU A 68 -12.38 0.31 -2.28
C LEU A 68 -12.92 0.73 -0.92
N THR A 69 -13.59 -0.21 -0.24
CA THR A 69 -13.86 -0.08 1.19
C THR A 69 -12.66 -0.58 1.98
N ALA A 70 -12.29 0.18 3.02
CA ALA A 70 -11.23 -0.21 3.94
C ALA A 70 -11.67 -1.44 4.77
N PRO A 71 -10.80 -2.44 4.96
CA PRO A 71 -11.10 -3.56 5.86
C PRO A 71 -11.31 -3.03 7.28
N ARG A 72 -12.38 -3.48 7.95
CA ARG A 72 -12.77 -3.07 9.31
C ARG A 72 -12.18 -3.95 10.39
#